data_AF-A0A3D5UL48-F1
#
_entry.id   AF-A0A3D5UL48-F1
#
_cell.length_a   1.000
_cell.length_b   1.000
_cell.length_c   1.000
_cell.angle_alpha   90.00
_cell.angle_beta   90.00
_cell.angle_gamma   90.00
#
_symmetry.space_group_name_H-M   'P 1'
#
loop_
_entity.id
_entity.type
_entity.pdbx_description
1 polymer ?
#
loop_
_entity_poly.entity_id
_entity_poly.type
_entity_poly.pdbx_seq_one_letter_code
_entity_poly.pdbx_strand_id
1 'polypeptide(L)'
;MTITALANTGFFLSGSRKNVLIDALHNKRIPPFYSVADDQLNAMIKGEGAYQKVDLLLFTHEHRDHFDGDLVCRFLQQHPETSLFATPHVLDALRQSRLYEKSFEARLHTKILSLHETAYLSVGGVDFFATSLSHAGESFEDVVNYAYTVTVDEAFVFHCGDAAPNRENYEHSGIDQLDITDALLDFPYVTLRSGRMVVSKWIQPKRIFLMHLPTPQEDQYQWRKAIDKALQDHQQDLPSVIIPEE
;
A
#
# COMPACT_ATOMS: atom_id res chain seq x y z
N MET A 1 -1.35 -16.90 6.20
CA MET A 1 -1.77 -15.63 5.60
C MET A 1 -1.96 -15.73 4.08
N THR A 2 -2.94 -15.01 3.54
CA THR A 2 -3.19 -14.78 2.10
C THR A 2 -3.02 -13.30 1.78
N ILE A 3 -2.33 -12.97 0.68
CA ILE A 3 -2.27 -11.62 0.09
C ILE A 3 -3.21 -11.60 -1.12
N THR A 4 -4.13 -10.65 -1.16
CA THR A 4 -5.04 -10.43 -2.29
C THR A 4 -4.84 -9.02 -2.81
N ALA A 5 -4.42 -8.89 -4.07
CA ALA A 5 -4.47 -7.62 -4.78
C ALA A 5 -5.93 -7.28 -5.11
N LEU A 6 -6.34 -6.05 -4.85
CA LEU A 6 -7.72 -5.59 -5.06
C LEU A 6 -7.81 -4.76 -6.34
N ALA A 7 -7.00 -3.70 -6.43
CA ALA A 7 -6.74 -2.93 -7.64
C ALA A 7 -5.64 -1.90 -7.35
N ASN A 8 -4.89 -1.48 -8.37
CA ASN A 8 -3.82 -0.49 -8.26
C ASN A 8 -2.81 -0.84 -7.16
N THR A 9 -2.85 -0.13 -6.03
CA THR A 9 -2.03 -0.29 -4.83
C THR A 9 -2.85 -0.81 -3.64
N GLY A 10 -4.13 -1.15 -3.84
CA GLY A 10 -5.00 -1.70 -2.83
C GLY A 10 -4.74 -3.19 -2.57
N PHE A 11 -4.44 -3.56 -1.33
CA PHE A 11 -4.20 -4.94 -0.91
C PHE A 11 -5.00 -5.34 0.33
N PHE A 12 -5.38 -6.61 0.37
CA PHE A 12 -5.92 -7.27 1.55
C PHE A 12 -4.97 -8.34 2.06
N LEU A 13 -4.52 -8.20 3.31
CA LEU A 13 -3.72 -9.17 4.02
C LEU A 13 -4.63 -9.94 4.99
N SER A 14 -4.90 -11.20 4.69
CA SER A 14 -5.74 -12.05 5.55
C SER A 14 -4.90 -13.08 6.30
N GLY A 15 -4.76 -12.87 7.60
CA GLY A 15 -4.06 -13.78 8.52
C GLY A 15 -5.00 -14.71 9.26
N SER A 16 -4.42 -15.59 10.08
CA SER A 16 -5.20 -16.50 10.95
C SER A 16 -6.00 -15.76 12.03
N ARG A 17 -5.53 -14.58 12.46
CA ARG A 17 -6.15 -13.79 13.54
C ARG A 17 -6.38 -12.33 13.19
N LYS A 18 -5.62 -11.81 12.24
CA LYS A 18 -5.55 -10.39 11.89
C LYS A 18 -5.74 -10.19 10.41
N ASN A 19 -6.58 -9.23 10.08
CA ASN A 19 -6.90 -8.85 8.70
C ASN A 19 -6.60 -7.36 8.51
N VAL A 20 -5.88 -7.02 7.45
CA VAL A 20 -5.43 -5.65 7.17
C VAL A 20 -5.79 -5.28 5.74
N LEU A 21 -6.36 -4.10 5.56
CA LEU A 21 -6.51 -3.48 4.24
C LEU A 21 -5.54 -2.32 4.12
N ILE A 22 -4.83 -2.24 3.00
CA ILE A 22 -3.86 -1.18 2.69
C ILE A 22 -4.30 -0.54 1.38
N ASP A 23 -4.49 0.79 1.35
CA ASP A 23 -4.86 1.58 0.16
C ASP A 23 -6.06 1.01 -0.63
N ALA A 24 -6.99 0.36 0.06
CA ALA A 24 -8.00 -0.50 -0.56
C ALA A 24 -9.36 0.17 -0.84
N LEU A 25 -9.59 1.39 -0.36
CA LEU A 25 -10.91 2.03 -0.38
C LEU A 25 -10.91 3.24 -1.30
N HIS A 26 -10.85 2.97 -2.60
CA HIS A 26 -10.90 3.96 -3.67
C HIS A 26 -11.57 3.37 -4.94
N ASN A 27 -12.37 4.16 -5.64
CA ASN A 27 -12.91 3.81 -6.97
C ASN A 27 -12.79 4.95 -8.00
N LYS A 28 -12.07 6.02 -7.66
CA LYS A 28 -11.83 7.09 -8.62
C LYS A 28 -10.74 6.64 -9.58
N ARG A 29 -11.16 6.27 -10.78
CA ARG A 29 -10.25 5.88 -11.85
C ARG A 29 -9.27 7.00 -12.20
N ILE A 30 -7.97 6.71 -12.11
CA ILE A 30 -6.89 7.56 -12.59
C ILE A 30 -6.21 6.82 -13.74
N PRO A 31 -6.56 7.11 -15.01
CA PRO A 31 -5.92 6.46 -16.14
C PRO A 31 -4.39 6.67 -16.10
N PRO A 32 -3.58 5.65 -16.42
CA PRO A 32 -3.98 4.36 -16.98
C PRO A 32 -4.26 3.26 -15.93
N PHE A 33 -4.34 3.58 -14.65
CA PHE A 33 -4.37 2.59 -13.56
C PHE A 33 -5.77 2.05 -13.25
N TYR A 34 -5.78 0.87 -12.64
CA TYR A 34 -7.00 0.25 -12.15
C TYR A 34 -7.60 1.02 -10.96
N SER A 35 -8.87 0.79 -10.70
CA SER A 35 -9.55 1.23 -9.47
C SER A 35 -10.37 0.06 -8.94
N VAL A 36 -10.59 0.00 -7.63
CA VAL A 36 -11.32 -1.13 -7.04
C VAL A 36 -12.73 -1.18 -7.60
N ALA A 37 -13.16 -2.37 -8.03
CA ALA A 37 -14.48 -2.56 -8.59
C ALA A 37 -15.58 -2.31 -7.54
N ASP A 38 -16.72 -1.76 -7.97
CA ASP A 38 -17.80 -1.38 -7.04
C ASP A 38 -18.38 -2.57 -6.26
N ASP A 39 -18.44 -3.77 -6.87
CA ASP A 39 -18.88 -4.99 -6.20
C ASP A 39 -17.90 -5.42 -5.10
N GLN A 40 -16.59 -5.36 -5.37
CA GLN A 40 -15.55 -5.64 -4.38
C GLN A 40 -15.54 -4.60 -3.25
N LEU A 41 -15.72 -3.32 -3.54
CA LEU A 41 -15.90 -2.28 -2.52
C LEU A 41 -17.13 -2.51 -1.66
N ASN A 42 -18.26 -2.87 -2.28
CA ASN A 42 -19.48 -3.17 -1.54
C ASN A 42 -19.31 -4.40 -0.65
N ALA A 43 -18.62 -5.44 -1.11
CA ALA A 43 -18.31 -6.61 -0.31
C ALA A 43 -17.41 -6.25 0.89
N MET A 44 -16.39 -5.41 0.69
CA MET A 44 -15.54 -4.91 1.77
C MET A 44 -16.34 -4.09 2.79
N ILE A 45 -17.13 -3.11 2.34
CA ILE A 45 -17.90 -2.22 3.22
C ILE A 45 -18.97 -2.97 4.00
N LYS A 46 -19.62 -3.98 3.42
CA LYS A 46 -20.68 -4.76 4.08
C LYS A 46 -20.14 -5.90 4.94
N GLY A 47 -18.82 -6.12 4.98
CA GLY A 47 -18.20 -7.24 5.66
C GLY A 47 -18.61 -8.60 5.08
N GLU A 48 -18.72 -8.71 3.76
CA GLU A 48 -19.09 -9.97 3.09
C GLU A 48 -17.87 -10.90 2.94
N GLY A 49 -18.08 -12.21 3.06
CA GLY A 49 -17.04 -13.21 2.80
C GLY A 49 -15.79 -13.04 3.69
N ALA A 50 -14.63 -12.82 3.06
CA ALA A 50 -13.35 -12.67 3.76
C ALA A 50 -13.23 -11.34 4.52
N TYR A 51 -14.11 -10.37 4.27
CA TYR A 51 -14.08 -9.03 4.86
C TYR A 51 -14.92 -8.89 6.13
N GLN A 52 -15.52 -9.97 6.64
CA GLN A 52 -16.36 -9.96 7.86
C GLN A 52 -15.71 -9.30 9.07
N LYS A 53 -14.37 -9.29 9.11
CA LYS A 53 -13.59 -8.63 10.14
C LYS A 53 -12.33 -8.04 9.53
N VAL A 54 -12.09 -6.75 9.75
CA VAL A 54 -10.83 -6.08 9.41
C VAL A 54 -10.32 -5.40 10.67
N ASP A 55 -9.10 -5.73 11.10
CA ASP A 55 -8.53 -5.19 12.34
C ASP A 55 -7.92 -3.80 12.10
N LEU A 56 -7.31 -3.58 10.94
CA LEU A 56 -6.58 -2.36 10.62
C LEU A 56 -6.79 -1.91 9.17
N LEU A 57 -7.12 -0.64 8.97
CA LEU A 57 -6.95 0.09 7.72
C LEU A 57 -5.62 0.85 7.74
N LEU A 58 -4.87 0.76 6.66
CA LEU A 58 -3.68 1.54 6.40
C LEU A 58 -3.84 2.34 5.12
N PHE A 59 -3.46 3.62 5.17
CA PHE A 59 -3.36 4.45 3.98
C PHE A 59 -1.98 5.10 3.89
N THR A 60 -1.34 4.99 2.73
CA THR A 60 0.02 5.49 2.51
C THR A 60 0.04 7.01 2.36
N HIS A 61 -0.93 7.57 1.62
CA HIS A 61 -1.14 9.01 1.42
C HIS A 61 -2.55 9.29 0.87
N GLU A 62 -2.91 10.57 0.66
CA GLU A 62 -4.28 11.02 0.38
C GLU A 62 -4.69 11.09 -1.10
N HIS A 63 -3.86 10.57 -2.03
CA HIS A 63 -4.24 10.54 -3.45
C HIS A 63 -5.45 9.63 -3.71
N ARG A 64 -6.18 9.95 -4.78
CA ARG A 64 -7.53 9.42 -5.04
C ARG A 64 -7.55 7.96 -5.52
N ASP A 65 -6.39 7.46 -5.93
CA ASP A 65 -6.11 6.08 -6.33
C ASP A 65 -5.58 5.22 -5.17
N HIS A 66 -5.53 5.78 -3.96
CA HIS A 66 -5.23 5.08 -2.70
C HIS A 66 -6.37 5.23 -1.69
N PHE A 67 -7.01 6.41 -1.69
CA PHE A 67 -7.95 6.82 -0.64
C PHE A 67 -9.18 7.57 -1.19
N ASP A 68 -10.36 7.20 -0.68
CA ASP A 68 -11.58 7.98 -0.78
C ASP A 68 -12.28 8.10 0.58
N GLY A 69 -12.37 9.31 1.11
CA GLY A 69 -12.93 9.57 2.45
C GLY A 69 -14.40 9.17 2.61
N ASP A 70 -15.23 9.24 1.57
CA ASP A 70 -16.63 8.81 1.65
C ASP A 70 -16.72 7.28 1.74
N LEU A 71 -15.86 6.55 1.01
CA LEU A 71 -15.78 5.09 1.10
C LEU A 71 -15.24 4.64 2.46
N VAL A 72 -14.21 5.30 2.97
CA VAL A 72 -13.64 5.01 4.31
C VAL A 72 -14.66 5.26 5.41
N CYS A 73 -15.41 6.37 5.36
CA CYS A 73 -16.47 6.63 6.34
C CYS A 73 -17.54 5.52 6.32
N ARG A 74 -18.01 5.10 5.14
CA ARG A 74 -18.98 4.00 5.02
C ARG A 74 -18.44 2.69 5.59
N PHE A 75 -17.18 2.39 5.33
CA PHE A 75 -16.51 1.22 5.89
C PHE A 75 -16.48 1.29 7.42
N LEU A 76 -16.00 2.41 8.00
CA LEU A 76 -15.91 2.59 9.44
C LEU A 76 -17.26 2.55 10.17
N GLN A 77 -18.37 2.86 9.48
CA GLN A 77 -19.73 2.71 10.02
C GLN A 77 -20.13 1.24 10.19
N GLN A 78 -19.73 0.38 9.25
CA GLN A 78 -20.08 -1.05 9.27
C GLN A 78 -19.09 -1.89 10.07
N HIS A 79 -17.86 -1.39 10.23
CA HIS A 79 -16.78 -2.05 10.94
C HIS A 79 -16.36 -1.27 12.20
N PRO A 80 -17.17 -1.30 13.29
CA PRO A 80 -16.85 -0.58 14.51
C PRO A 80 -15.61 -1.13 15.23
N GLU A 81 -15.16 -2.35 14.90
CA GLU A 81 -13.96 -2.98 15.43
C GLU A 81 -12.65 -2.47 14.80
N THR A 82 -12.72 -1.89 13.60
CA THR A 82 -11.52 -1.53 12.84
C THR A 82 -10.87 -0.26 13.36
N SER A 83 -9.55 -0.29 13.52
CA SER A 83 -8.72 0.91 13.67
C SER A 83 -8.21 1.37 12.30
N LEU A 84 -7.88 2.65 12.17
CA LEU A 84 -7.24 3.23 10.99
C LEU A 84 -5.94 3.89 11.40
N PHE A 85 -4.84 3.60 10.71
CA PHE A 85 -3.60 4.37 10.80
C PHE A 85 -3.23 4.94 9.42
N ALA A 86 -2.86 6.22 9.38
CA ALA A 86 -2.46 6.88 8.15
C ALA A 86 -1.59 8.12 8.42
N THR A 87 -1.17 8.79 7.34
CA THR A 87 -0.54 10.12 7.43
C THR A 87 -1.53 11.15 8.00
N PRO A 88 -1.03 12.26 8.58
CA PRO A 88 -1.89 13.35 9.04
C PRO A 88 -2.83 13.88 7.93
N HIS A 89 -2.33 13.97 6.69
CA HIS A 89 -3.07 14.47 5.53
C HIS A 89 -4.27 13.57 5.17
N VAL A 90 -4.13 12.25 5.25
CA VAL A 90 -5.25 11.32 5.07
C VAL A 90 -6.31 11.54 6.14
N LEU A 91 -5.92 11.71 7.42
CA LEU A 91 -6.89 11.94 8.49
C LEU A 91 -7.61 13.28 8.33
N ASP A 92 -6.91 14.31 7.88
CA ASP A 92 -7.51 15.62 7.61
C ASP A 92 -8.47 15.56 6.41
N ALA A 93 -8.10 14.84 5.34
CA ALA A 93 -8.99 14.58 4.22
C ALA A 93 -10.23 13.76 4.63
N LEU A 94 -10.06 12.76 5.51
CA LEU A 94 -11.16 11.97 6.05
C LEU A 94 -12.15 12.84 6.85
N ARG A 95 -11.65 13.77 7.67
CA ARG A 95 -12.46 14.72 8.45
C ARG A 95 -13.25 15.70 7.57
N GLN A 96 -12.84 15.89 6.32
CA GLN A 96 -13.55 16.72 5.34
C GLN A 96 -14.68 15.95 4.62
N SER A 97 -14.78 14.63 4.78
CA SER A 97 -15.88 13.86 4.21
C SER A 97 -17.22 14.30 4.80
N ARG A 98 -18.25 14.36 3.94
CA ARG A 98 -19.63 14.63 4.36
C ARG A 98 -20.25 13.51 5.21
N LEU A 99 -19.64 12.32 5.19
CA LEU A 99 -20.06 11.14 5.95
C LEU A 99 -19.26 10.96 7.24
N TYR A 100 -18.39 11.92 7.56
CA TYR A 100 -17.55 11.85 8.74
C TYR A 100 -18.39 11.92 10.02
N GLU A 101 -18.12 10.99 10.94
CA GLU A 101 -18.71 11.00 12.28
C GLU A 101 -17.61 11.17 13.34
N LYS A 102 -17.87 12.04 14.32
CA LYS A 102 -16.94 12.25 15.45
C LYS A 102 -16.67 10.98 16.26
N SER A 103 -17.57 9.99 16.19
CA SER A 103 -17.39 8.66 16.80
C SER A 103 -16.16 7.93 16.25
N PHE A 104 -15.68 8.26 15.05
CA PHE A 104 -14.50 7.64 14.44
C PHE A 104 -13.19 8.02 15.14
N GLU A 105 -13.08 9.22 15.75
CA GLU A 105 -11.81 9.74 16.31
C GLU A 105 -11.13 8.77 17.29
N ALA A 106 -11.89 7.99 18.05
CA ALA A 106 -11.34 7.02 19.00
C ALA A 106 -10.55 5.87 18.32
N ARG A 107 -10.70 5.71 17.00
CA ARG A 107 -10.12 4.65 16.18
C ARG A 107 -9.19 5.19 15.08
N LEU A 108 -8.99 6.50 15.00
CA LEU A 108 -8.08 7.13 14.06
C LEU A 108 -6.73 7.36 14.72
N HIS A 109 -5.67 6.85 14.10
CA HIS A 109 -4.32 6.91 14.62
C HIS A 109 -3.39 7.52 13.58
N THR A 110 -2.44 8.32 14.03
CA THR A 110 -1.37 8.86 13.19
C THR A 110 -0.14 9.13 14.03
N LYS A 111 1.01 9.19 13.38
CA LYS A 111 2.27 9.66 13.96
C LYS A 111 2.97 10.50 12.91
N ILE A 112 3.39 11.71 13.28
CA ILE A 112 4.22 12.55 12.42
C ILE A 112 5.63 11.95 12.41
N LEU A 113 6.11 11.66 11.20
CA LEU A 113 7.44 11.14 10.93
C LEU A 113 8.20 12.13 10.06
N SER A 114 9.47 12.35 10.39
CA SER A 114 10.39 13.07 9.51
C SER A 114 10.72 12.21 8.29
N LEU A 115 11.14 12.82 7.19
CA LEU A 115 11.57 12.07 6.00
C LEU A 115 12.67 11.05 6.37
N HIS A 116 12.51 9.81 5.93
CA HIS A 116 13.30 8.61 6.25
C HIS A 116 13.20 8.11 7.70
N GLU A 117 12.37 8.72 8.55
CA GLU A 117 12.10 8.18 9.89
C GLU A 117 11.24 6.93 9.79
N THR A 118 11.64 5.88 10.52
CA THR A 118 10.88 4.65 10.73
C THR A 118 10.42 4.56 12.18
N ALA A 119 9.14 4.27 12.38
CA ALA A 119 8.56 4.06 13.70
C ALA A 119 7.83 2.71 13.76
N TYR A 120 8.10 1.95 14.82
CA TYR A 120 7.29 0.80 15.20
C TYR A 120 5.98 1.25 15.87
N LEU A 121 4.88 0.59 15.51
CA LEU A 121 3.52 0.91 15.93
C LEU A 121 2.74 -0.39 16.18
N SER A 122 1.78 -0.31 17.11
CA SER A 122 0.80 -1.37 17.34
C SER A 122 -0.59 -0.75 17.43
N VAL A 123 -1.44 -1.02 16.44
CA VAL A 123 -2.79 -0.43 16.29
C VAL A 123 -3.77 -1.53 15.89
N GLY A 124 -4.96 -1.56 16.51
CA GLY A 124 -5.91 -2.66 16.25
C GLY A 124 -5.38 -4.05 16.63
N GLY A 125 -4.31 -4.12 17.44
CA GLY A 125 -3.57 -5.34 17.74
C GLY A 125 -2.79 -5.91 16.53
N VAL A 126 -2.48 -5.07 15.55
CA VAL A 126 -1.57 -5.37 14.43
C VAL A 126 -0.29 -4.58 14.65
N ASP A 127 0.83 -5.27 14.57
CA ASP A 127 2.15 -4.69 14.69
C ASP A 127 2.71 -4.36 13.31
N PHE A 128 3.29 -3.18 13.17
CA PHE A 128 3.86 -2.73 11.90
C PHE A 128 4.91 -1.64 12.11
N PHE A 129 5.73 -1.42 11.09
CA PHE A 129 6.58 -0.25 10.96
C PHE A 129 5.96 0.70 9.94
N ALA A 130 5.94 2.00 10.25
CA ALA A 130 5.67 3.05 9.27
C ALA A 130 6.97 3.80 8.99
N THR A 131 7.28 4.02 7.71
CA THR A 131 8.48 4.71 7.26
C THR A 131 8.08 5.85 6.34
N SER A 132 8.51 7.08 6.64
CA SER A 132 8.27 8.21 5.73
C SER A 132 9.26 8.18 4.57
N LEU A 133 8.77 8.12 3.34
CA LEU A 133 9.59 8.11 2.12
C LEU A 133 9.11 9.20 1.17
N SER A 134 10.00 9.74 0.33
CA SER A 134 9.62 10.65 -0.74
C SER A 134 8.80 9.91 -1.80
N HIS A 135 7.70 10.53 -2.21
CA HIS A 135 6.87 10.07 -3.33
C HIS A 135 7.65 10.12 -4.64
N ALA A 136 7.31 9.25 -5.60
CA ALA A 136 7.87 9.26 -6.94
C ALA A 136 7.29 10.43 -7.76
N GLY A 137 8.15 11.17 -8.46
CA GLY A 137 7.78 12.26 -9.37
C GLY A 137 7.92 13.66 -8.75
N GLU A 138 8.57 14.57 -9.47
CA GLU A 138 8.90 15.93 -9.01
C GLU A 138 7.67 16.76 -8.63
N SER A 139 6.50 16.47 -9.20
CA SER A 139 5.25 17.17 -8.87
C SER A 139 4.63 16.78 -7.53
N PHE A 140 5.23 15.80 -6.81
CA PHE A 140 4.71 15.24 -5.57
C PHE A 140 5.68 15.38 -4.38
N GLU A 141 6.65 16.30 -4.46
CA GLU A 141 7.65 16.52 -3.40
C GLU A 141 7.03 16.87 -2.03
N ASP A 142 5.87 17.54 -2.03
CA ASP A 142 5.15 17.91 -0.81
C ASP A 142 4.24 16.79 -0.26
N VAL A 143 4.13 15.66 -0.97
CA VAL A 143 3.29 14.53 -0.55
C VAL A 143 4.01 13.70 0.50
N VAL A 144 3.41 13.59 1.68
CA VAL A 144 3.88 12.69 2.73
C VAL A 144 3.43 11.27 2.39
N ASN A 145 4.36 10.43 1.91
CA ASN A 145 4.10 9.01 1.66
C ASN A 145 4.66 8.15 2.79
N TYR A 146 3.80 7.35 3.43
CA TYR A 146 4.23 6.31 4.38
C TYR A 146 4.28 4.96 3.68
N ALA A 147 5.44 4.33 3.73
CA ALA A 147 5.57 2.90 3.48
C ALA A 147 5.28 2.13 4.78
N TYR A 148 4.71 0.94 4.66
CA TYR A 148 4.38 0.09 5.80
C TYR A 148 5.07 -1.26 5.72
N THR A 149 5.68 -1.72 6.82
CA THR A 149 6.05 -3.14 6.98
C THR A 149 5.14 -3.77 8.02
N VAL A 150 4.15 -4.53 7.58
CA VAL A 150 3.10 -5.08 8.44
C VAL A 150 3.40 -6.53 8.80
N THR A 151 3.28 -6.87 10.07
CA THR A 151 3.41 -8.26 10.53
C THR A 151 2.04 -8.93 10.58
N VAL A 152 1.84 -9.96 9.75
CA VAL A 152 0.63 -10.79 9.75
C VAL A 152 1.03 -12.27 9.74
N ASP A 153 0.59 -13.01 10.76
CA ASP A 153 1.11 -14.35 11.08
C ASP A 153 2.66 -14.30 11.23
N GLU A 154 3.41 -15.02 10.38
CA GLU A 154 4.87 -15.03 10.36
C GLU A 154 5.46 -14.19 9.20
N ALA A 155 4.61 -13.51 8.43
CA ALA A 155 5.03 -12.72 7.26
C ALA A 155 5.26 -11.26 7.63
N PHE A 156 6.28 -10.67 7.03
CA PHE A 156 6.61 -9.24 7.09
C PHE A 156 6.37 -8.66 5.70
N VAL A 157 5.21 -8.01 5.54
CA VAL A 157 4.75 -7.53 4.24
C VAL A 157 5.04 -6.04 4.12
N PHE A 158 5.96 -5.69 3.22
CA PHE A 158 6.32 -4.31 2.91
C PHE A 158 5.43 -3.74 1.80
N HIS A 159 4.82 -2.58 2.02
CA HIS A 159 4.05 -1.84 1.02
C HIS A 159 4.69 -0.46 0.84
N CYS A 160 5.20 -0.14 -0.35
CA CYS A 160 5.94 1.11 -0.56
C CYS A 160 5.04 2.36 -0.71
N GLY A 161 3.74 2.18 -0.92
CA GLY A 161 2.91 3.25 -1.48
C GLY A 161 3.51 3.66 -2.82
N ASP A 162 3.62 4.96 -3.05
CA ASP A 162 4.21 5.49 -4.27
C ASP A 162 5.64 5.99 -4.05
N ALA A 163 6.38 5.35 -3.12
CA ALA A 163 7.74 5.78 -2.81
C ALA A 163 8.66 5.69 -4.05
N ALA A 164 9.51 6.70 -4.25
CA ALA A 164 10.48 6.72 -5.33
C ALA A 164 11.51 5.56 -5.19
N PRO A 165 11.78 4.77 -6.25
CA PRO A 165 12.71 3.65 -6.23
C PRO A 165 14.17 4.10 -6.39
N ASN A 166 14.66 4.91 -5.45
CA ASN A 166 16.00 5.50 -5.48
C ASN A 166 16.77 5.22 -4.17
N ARG A 167 18.07 5.51 -4.16
CA ARG A 167 18.93 5.23 -3.01
C ARG A 167 18.57 6.12 -1.82
N GLU A 168 18.24 7.37 -2.11
CA GLU A 168 18.01 8.44 -1.15
C GLU A 168 16.89 8.07 -0.17
N ASN A 169 15.80 7.48 -0.68
CA ASN A 169 14.69 7.00 0.14
C ASN A 169 15.09 5.91 1.14
N TYR A 170 16.00 5.03 0.77
CA TYR A 170 16.19 3.76 1.48
C TYR A 170 17.45 3.71 2.34
N GLU A 171 18.53 4.43 1.97
CA GLU A 171 19.85 4.29 2.60
C GLU A 171 19.87 4.57 4.11
N HIS A 172 18.97 5.42 4.60
CA HIS A 172 18.88 5.81 6.00
C HIS A 172 17.53 5.52 6.65
N SER A 173 16.69 4.75 5.96
CA SER A 173 15.34 4.43 6.42
C SER A 173 15.30 3.36 7.50
N GLY A 174 16.30 2.47 7.56
CA GLY A 174 16.30 1.29 8.41
C GLY A 174 15.42 0.13 7.89
N ILE A 175 14.83 0.26 6.69
CA ILE A 175 14.05 -0.81 6.04
C ILE A 175 14.87 -2.09 5.83
N ASP A 176 16.18 -1.95 5.64
CA ASP A 176 17.15 -3.05 5.50
C ASP A 176 17.28 -3.94 6.74
N GLN A 177 16.65 -3.56 7.85
CA GLN A 177 16.65 -4.30 9.11
C GLN A 177 15.31 -5.02 9.38
N LEU A 178 14.33 -4.96 8.47
CA LEU A 178 12.95 -5.38 8.73
C LEU A 178 12.56 -6.80 8.26
N ASP A 179 13.54 -7.64 7.90
CA ASP A 179 13.35 -9.07 7.51
C ASP A 179 12.15 -9.32 6.58
N ILE A 180 11.98 -8.46 5.58
CA ILE A 180 10.82 -8.43 4.69
C ILE A 180 10.68 -9.77 3.95
N THR A 181 9.51 -10.41 4.08
CA THR A 181 9.23 -11.66 3.35
C THR A 181 8.60 -11.37 2.00
N ASP A 182 7.69 -10.41 1.95
CA ASP A 182 6.89 -10.08 0.78
C ASP A 182 6.88 -8.57 0.58
N ALA A 183 7.14 -8.11 -0.64
CA ALA A 183 7.08 -6.69 -0.96
C ALA A 183 6.00 -6.42 -2.02
N LEU A 184 5.16 -5.42 -1.75
CA LEU A 184 4.14 -4.87 -2.64
C LEU A 184 4.76 -3.60 -3.23
N LEU A 185 5.20 -3.69 -4.49
CA LEU A 185 6.06 -2.68 -5.13
C LEU A 185 5.53 -2.25 -6.50
N ASP A 186 5.63 -0.96 -6.78
CA ASP A 186 5.32 -0.44 -8.10
C ASP A 186 6.26 -1.01 -9.17
N PHE A 187 5.78 -1.12 -10.41
CA PHE A 187 6.60 -1.64 -11.50
C PHE A 187 7.96 -0.94 -11.77
N PRO A 188 8.17 0.36 -11.43
CA PRO A 188 9.50 0.97 -11.50
C PRO A 188 10.56 0.27 -10.64
N TYR A 189 10.18 -0.43 -9.56
CA TYR A 189 11.12 -1.18 -8.72
C TYR A 189 11.78 -2.35 -9.46
N VAL A 190 11.10 -2.95 -10.43
CA VAL A 190 11.68 -4.03 -11.25
C VAL A 190 12.24 -3.52 -12.57
N THR A 191 11.64 -2.49 -13.18
CA THR A 191 12.03 -2.01 -14.51
C THR A 191 13.25 -1.07 -14.48
N LEU A 192 13.38 -0.23 -13.46
CA LEU A 192 14.51 0.69 -13.32
C LEU A 192 15.71 0.02 -12.65
N ARG A 193 16.91 0.39 -13.09
CA ARG A 193 18.16 -0.05 -12.44
C ARG A 193 18.25 0.41 -10.99
N SER A 194 17.80 1.64 -10.70
CA SER A 194 17.75 2.16 -9.33
C SER A 194 16.79 1.34 -8.46
N GLY A 195 15.62 0.99 -8.99
CA GLY A 195 14.66 0.12 -8.33
C GLY A 195 15.22 -1.25 -8.00
N ARG A 196 15.88 -1.92 -8.97
CA ARG A 196 16.52 -3.21 -8.71
C ARG A 196 17.66 -3.11 -7.68
N MET A 197 18.37 -1.98 -7.64
CA MET A 197 19.34 -1.70 -6.58
C MET A 197 18.66 -1.57 -5.22
N VAL A 198 17.53 -0.86 -5.16
CA VAL A 198 16.73 -0.72 -3.94
C VAL A 198 16.26 -2.08 -3.42
N VAL A 199 15.67 -2.89 -4.31
CA VAL A 199 15.19 -4.25 -4.01
C VAL A 199 16.32 -5.12 -3.48
N SER A 200 17.47 -5.13 -4.14
CA SER A 200 18.58 -6.03 -3.76
C SER A 200 19.37 -5.61 -2.52
N LYS A 201 19.39 -4.33 -2.17
CA LYS A 201 20.21 -3.82 -1.06
C LYS A 201 19.42 -3.47 0.20
N TRP A 202 18.21 -2.93 0.08
CA TRP A 202 17.47 -2.41 1.24
C TRP A 202 16.16 -3.13 1.51
N ILE A 203 15.41 -3.54 0.48
CA ILE A 203 14.13 -4.25 0.73
C ILE A 203 14.39 -5.74 0.96
N GLN A 204 15.23 -6.35 0.12
CA GLN A 204 15.62 -7.76 0.15
C GLN A 204 14.46 -8.76 0.37
N PRO A 205 13.32 -8.63 -0.35
CA PRO A 205 12.18 -9.49 -0.11
C PRO A 205 12.38 -10.89 -0.71
N LYS A 206 11.65 -11.89 -0.21
CA LYS A 206 11.64 -13.23 -0.84
C LYS A 206 10.74 -13.27 -2.08
N ARG A 207 9.67 -12.48 -2.08
CA ARG A 207 8.72 -12.35 -3.18
C ARG A 207 8.30 -10.89 -3.38
N ILE A 208 8.02 -10.54 -4.62
CA ILE A 208 7.48 -9.23 -5.00
C ILE A 208 6.11 -9.44 -5.61
N PHE A 209 5.10 -8.73 -5.12
CA PHE A 209 3.83 -8.54 -5.79
C PHE A 209 3.89 -7.18 -6.48
N LEU A 210 3.82 -7.18 -7.80
CA LEU A 210 3.82 -5.94 -8.56
C LEU A 210 2.46 -5.27 -8.47
N MET A 211 2.49 -3.95 -8.29
CA MET A 211 1.32 -3.10 -8.20
C MET A 211 1.46 -1.88 -9.11
N HIS A 212 0.44 -1.02 -9.12
CA HIS A 212 0.44 0.23 -9.88
C HIS A 212 0.63 0.05 -11.40
N LEU A 213 0.03 -1.02 -11.95
CA LEU A 213 0.17 -1.41 -13.36
C LEU A 213 -0.85 -0.66 -14.25
N PRO A 214 -0.45 -0.19 -15.45
CA PRO A 214 -1.40 0.40 -16.40
C PRO A 214 -2.32 -0.66 -16.98
N THR A 215 -3.57 -0.36 -17.30
CA THR A 215 -4.43 -1.31 -18.03
C THR A 215 -3.85 -1.65 -19.41
N PRO A 216 -4.00 -2.90 -19.93
CA PRO A 216 -3.49 -3.25 -21.26
C PRO A 216 -3.99 -2.32 -22.38
N GLN A 217 -5.20 -1.79 -22.24
CA GLN A 217 -5.83 -0.91 -23.23
C GLN A 217 -5.27 0.53 -23.19
N GLU A 218 -4.74 0.96 -22.05
CA GLU A 218 -4.26 2.34 -21.84
C GLU A 218 -2.74 2.42 -21.57
N ASP A 219 -2.00 1.34 -21.77
CA ASP A 219 -0.54 1.29 -21.66
C ASP A 219 0.15 1.98 -22.88
N GLN A 220 -0.05 3.29 -23.00
CA GLN A 220 0.48 4.10 -24.11
C GLN A 220 2.01 4.10 -24.16
N TYR A 221 2.65 3.96 -23.00
CA TYR A 221 4.11 3.99 -22.85
C TYR A 221 4.76 2.61 -22.89
N GLN A 222 3.98 1.54 -23.11
CA GLN A 222 4.45 0.16 -23.18
C GLN A 222 5.17 -0.31 -21.89
N TRP A 223 4.73 0.16 -20.73
CA TRP A 223 5.28 -0.24 -19.43
C TRP A 223 5.11 -1.74 -19.20
N ARG A 224 4.04 -2.38 -19.67
CA ARG A 224 3.89 -3.85 -19.58
C ARG A 224 4.98 -4.58 -20.33
N LYS A 225 5.32 -4.12 -21.54
CA LYS A 225 6.45 -4.69 -22.30
C LYS A 225 7.78 -4.45 -21.59
N ALA A 226 7.94 -3.30 -20.94
CA ALA A 226 9.14 -3.01 -20.16
C ALA A 226 9.25 -3.93 -18.93
N ILE A 227 8.13 -4.26 -18.29
CA ILE A 227 8.06 -5.24 -17.20
C ILE A 227 8.45 -6.62 -17.72
N ASP A 228 7.82 -7.11 -18.79
CA ASP A 228 8.14 -8.42 -19.37
C ASP A 228 9.63 -8.53 -19.71
N LYS A 229 10.18 -7.48 -20.35
CA LYS A 229 11.60 -7.41 -20.67
C LYS A 229 12.48 -7.42 -19.43
N ALA A 230 12.13 -6.65 -18.40
CA ALA A 230 12.89 -6.60 -17.15
C ALA A 230 12.89 -7.95 -16.44
N LEU A 231 11.75 -8.65 -16.42
CA LEU A 231 11.63 -9.98 -15.81
C LEU A 231 12.43 -11.04 -16.58
N GLN A 232 12.55 -10.92 -17.91
CA GLN A 232 13.40 -11.79 -18.72
C GLN A 232 14.89 -11.48 -18.52
N ASP A 233 15.28 -10.21 -18.59
CA ASP A 233 16.68 -9.79 -18.57
C ASP A 233 17.31 -9.90 -17.16
N HIS A 234 16.49 -9.79 -16.09
CA HIS A 234 16.93 -9.73 -14.70
C HIS A 234 16.34 -10.81 -13.80
N GLN A 235 15.88 -11.92 -14.37
CA GLN A 235 15.28 -13.02 -13.59
C GLN A 235 16.20 -13.54 -12.47
N GLN A 236 17.52 -13.49 -12.67
CA GLN A 236 18.51 -13.95 -11.67
C GLN A 236 18.80 -12.93 -10.58
N ASP A 237 18.53 -11.64 -10.84
CA ASP A 237 18.81 -10.54 -9.91
C ASP A 237 17.58 -10.15 -9.07
N LEU A 238 16.39 -10.61 -9.47
CA LEU A 238 15.12 -10.31 -8.82
C LEU A 238 14.63 -11.52 -8.02
N PRO A 239 14.01 -11.28 -6.85
CA PRO A 239 13.20 -12.29 -6.17
C PRO A 239 12.04 -12.77 -7.05
N SER A 240 11.30 -13.79 -6.60
CA SER A 240 10.11 -14.24 -7.32
C SER A 240 9.11 -13.10 -7.47
N VAL A 241 8.85 -12.68 -8.71
CA VAL A 241 7.90 -11.61 -9.02
C VAL A 241 6.56 -12.20 -9.42
N ILE A 242 5.50 -11.76 -8.77
CA ILE A 242 4.11 -12.10 -9.02
C ILE A 242 3.45 -10.86 -9.61
N ILE A 243 2.87 -11.01 -10.80
CA ILE A 243 1.97 -10.02 -11.40
C ILE A 243 0.56 -10.50 -11.03
N PRO A 244 -0.17 -9.80 -10.15
CA PRO A 244 -1.53 -10.19 -9.78
C PRO A 244 -2.41 -10.25 -11.02
N GLU A 245 -3.31 -11.24 -11.06
CA GLU A 245 -4.39 -11.29 -12.05
C GLU A 245 -5.37 -10.14 -11.79
N GLU A 246 -5.92 -9.58 -12.87
CA GLU A 246 -6.86 -8.45 -12.85
C GLU A 246 -8.31 -8.91 -12.86
#